data_AF-A0A9J7EMA2-F1
#
_entry.id   AF-A0A9J7EMA2-F1
#
_cell.length_a   1.000
_cell.length_b   1.000
_cell.length_c   1.000
_cell.angle_alpha   90.00
_cell.angle_beta   90.00
_cell.angle_gamma   90.00
#
_symmetry.space_group_name_H-M   'P 1'
#
loop_
_entity.id
_entity.type
_entity.pdbx_description
1 polymer ?
#
loop_
_entity_poly.entity_id
_entity_poly.type
_entity_poly.pdbx_seq_one_letter_code
_entity_poly.pdbx_strand_id
1 'polypeptide(L)'
;MEIVDVEECQPDPTAVTRKKSLWAKINNRTTYSYLFNIVVSILLLTCLVLVLYFFKEYLKTILYWVDAQDPWIIFLLFMGLFLIVSFPVTIGYLVLIITSGYLFGIVKGLVTVLVSANFGVAVAHFTLKALRNYLPLDRLLKNETARALLKVISGPQAFKIVFFARLTPIPFGLQNTIFAVSDVGGCGYHLATMLGLLPAQVINVYLGSTLRSMHDVLHESHLTGYVVFAFQILIGITLMVWVVQKARKELTIAIMAAELGRETISTSTSSSIS
;
A
#
# COMPACT_ATOMS: atom_id res chain seq x y z
N MET A 1 -76.58 6.40 5.21
CA MET A 1 -75.25 6.39 5.85
C MET A 1 -74.63 5.06 5.47
N GLU A 2 -74.00 5.03 4.29
CA GLU A 2 -73.36 3.83 3.75
C GLU A 2 -71.86 4.02 3.90
N ILE A 3 -71.26 3.02 4.55
CA ILE A 3 -69.88 2.97 4.98
C ILE A 3 -69.08 2.52 3.77
N VAL A 4 -68.17 3.36 3.29
CA VAL A 4 -67.21 2.99 2.24
C VAL A 4 -66.12 2.17 2.91
N ASP A 5 -66.14 0.85 2.67
CA ASP A 5 -65.07 -0.05 3.09
C ASP A 5 -63.76 0.34 2.41
N VAL A 6 -62.75 0.65 3.23
CA VAL A 6 -61.38 0.90 2.79
C VAL A 6 -60.78 -0.45 2.42
N GLU A 7 -60.64 -0.69 1.12
CA GLU A 7 -59.99 -1.89 0.60
C GLU A 7 -58.52 -1.91 1.04
N GLU A 8 -58.23 -2.83 1.95
CA GLU A 8 -56.94 -3.03 2.58
C GLU A 8 -55.93 -3.51 1.53
N CYS A 9 -54.99 -2.64 1.13
CA CYS A 9 -53.95 -2.93 0.16
C CYS A 9 -52.98 -3.99 0.72
N GLN A 10 -53.30 -5.27 0.51
CA GLN A 10 -52.45 -6.40 0.85
C GLN A 10 -51.17 -6.35 -0.02
N PRO A 11 -49.96 -6.39 0.58
CA PRO A 11 -48.72 -6.29 -0.17
C PRO A 11 -48.51 -7.52 -1.07
N ASP A 12 -48.26 -7.29 -2.36
CA ASP A 12 -48.07 -8.33 -3.38
C ASP A 12 -47.02 -9.39 -2.95
N PRO A 13 -47.42 -10.66 -2.76
CA PRO A 13 -46.56 -11.73 -2.27
C PRO A 13 -45.40 -12.06 -3.22
N THR A 14 -45.52 -11.73 -4.51
CA THR A 14 -44.49 -11.97 -5.52
C THR A 14 -43.34 -10.95 -5.44
N ALA A 15 -43.64 -9.71 -5.04
CA ALA A 15 -42.65 -8.66 -4.83
C ALA A 15 -41.77 -8.96 -3.60
N VAL A 16 -42.35 -9.47 -2.52
CA VAL A 16 -41.64 -9.83 -1.28
C VAL A 16 -40.68 -11.00 -1.50
N THR A 17 -41.10 -12.03 -2.24
CA THR A 17 -40.26 -13.19 -2.58
C THR A 17 -39.12 -12.82 -3.54
N ARG A 18 -39.38 -11.96 -4.54
CA ARG A 18 -38.35 -11.45 -5.45
C ARG A 18 -37.29 -10.61 -4.72
N LYS A 19 -37.70 -9.76 -3.78
CA LYS A 19 -36.79 -8.94 -2.96
C LYS A 19 -35.92 -9.82 -2.05
N LYS A 20 -36.49 -10.83 -1.37
CA LYS A 20 -35.72 -11.80 -0.56
C LYS A 20 -34.71 -12.59 -1.40
N SER A 21 -35.09 -13.03 -2.61
CA SER A 21 -34.21 -13.73 -3.55
C SER A 21 -33.01 -12.89 -3.99
N LEU A 22 -33.23 -11.62 -4.36
CA LEU A 22 -32.16 -10.71 -4.74
C LEU A 22 -31.24 -10.36 -3.57
N TRP A 23 -31.81 -10.09 -2.38
CA TRP A 23 -31.03 -9.84 -1.16
C TRP A 23 -30.19 -11.05 -0.75
N ALA A 24 -30.74 -12.27 -0.85
CA ALA A 24 -29.98 -13.50 -0.61
C ALA A 24 -28.85 -13.67 -1.64
N LYS A 25 -29.09 -13.39 -2.93
CA LYS A 25 -28.09 -13.51 -4.00
C LYS A 25 -26.97 -12.47 -3.87
N ILE A 26 -27.29 -11.24 -3.46
CA ILE A 26 -26.32 -10.18 -3.16
C ILE A 26 -25.50 -10.56 -1.93
N ASN A 27 -26.16 -10.94 -0.83
CA ASN A 27 -25.49 -11.33 0.41
C ASN A 27 -24.53 -12.52 0.20
N ASN A 28 -24.94 -13.51 -0.61
CA ASN A 28 -24.11 -14.67 -0.92
C ASN A 28 -22.88 -14.26 -1.75
N ARG A 29 -23.03 -13.38 -2.77
CA ARG A 29 -21.91 -12.89 -3.60
C ARG A 29 -20.88 -12.06 -2.82
N THR A 30 -21.34 -11.20 -1.90
CA THR A 30 -20.45 -10.46 -0.98
C THR A 30 -19.77 -11.38 0.03
N THR A 31 -20.48 -12.39 0.56
CA THR A 31 -19.92 -13.36 1.51
C THR A 31 -18.88 -14.26 0.85
N TYR A 32 -19.11 -14.76 -0.36
CA TYR A 32 -18.11 -15.52 -1.14
C TYR A 32 -16.88 -14.68 -1.48
N SER A 33 -17.05 -13.39 -1.83
CA SER A 33 -15.90 -12.50 -2.05
C SER A 33 -15.10 -12.29 -0.76
N TYR A 34 -15.77 -12.17 0.39
CA TYR A 34 -15.13 -12.03 1.69
C TYR A 34 -14.36 -13.27 2.12
N LEU A 35 -15.00 -14.45 2.02
CA LEU A 35 -14.37 -15.74 2.30
C LEU A 35 -13.18 -15.98 1.38
N PHE A 36 -13.30 -15.65 0.09
CA PHE A 36 -12.19 -15.72 -0.86
C PHE A 36 -11.01 -14.82 -0.45
N ASN A 37 -11.27 -13.55 -0.07
CA ASN A 37 -10.19 -12.66 0.39
C ASN A 37 -9.55 -13.14 1.70
N ILE A 38 -10.34 -13.73 2.61
CA ILE A 38 -9.83 -14.32 3.86
C ILE A 38 -8.93 -15.53 3.53
N VAL A 39 -9.39 -16.43 2.66
CA VAL A 39 -8.62 -17.60 2.23
C VAL A 39 -7.31 -17.18 1.54
N VAL A 40 -7.36 -16.19 0.64
CA VAL A 40 -6.16 -15.64 -0.01
C VAL A 40 -5.20 -15.02 1.01
N SER A 41 -5.73 -14.28 2.00
CA SER A 41 -4.89 -13.68 3.05
C SER A 41 -4.24 -14.73 3.96
N ILE A 42 -4.99 -15.77 4.33
CA ILE A 42 -4.48 -16.92 5.10
C ILE A 42 -3.42 -17.67 4.28
N LEU A 43 -3.65 -17.87 2.99
CA LEU A 43 -2.70 -18.52 2.08
C LEU A 43 -1.41 -17.70 1.96
N LEU A 44 -1.51 -16.38 1.78
CA LEU A 44 -0.37 -15.48 1.73
C LEU A 44 0.41 -15.46 3.05
N LEU A 45 -0.28 -15.43 4.20
CA LEU A 45 0.34 -15.50 5.51
C LEU A 45 1.05 -16.84 5.73
N THR A 46 0.40 -17.94 5.33
CA THR A 46 0.97 -19.30 5.45
C THR A 46 2.20 -19.45 4.54
N CYS A 47 2.12 -18.93 3.32
CA CYS A 47 3.25 -18.89 2.39
C CYS A 47 4.41 -18.07 2.97
N LEU A 48 4.14 -16.88 3.52
CA LEU A 48 5.13 -16.05 4.18
C LEU A 48 5.80 -16.78 5.36
N VAL A 49 5.02 -17.44 6.22
CA VAL A 49 5.54 -18.21 7.36
C VAL A 49 6.39 -19.40 6.89
N LEU A 50 5.96 -20.12 5.85
CA LEU A 50 6.72 -21.22 5.25
C LEU A 50 8.05 -20.74 4.67
N VAL A 51 8.05 -19.63 3.93
CA VAL A 51 9.27 -18.99 3.42
C VAL A 51 10.18 -18.61 4.58
N LEU A 52 9.68 -17.91 5.60
CA LEU A 52 10.49 -17.53 6.76
C LEU A 52 11.05 -18.76 7.51
N TYR A 53 10.26 -19.83 7.63
CA TYR A 53 10.69 -21.07 8.25
C TYR A 53 11.79 -21.78 7.45
N PHE A 54 11.64 -21.85 6.12
CA PHE A 54 12.62 -22.49 5.24
C PHE A 54 13.93 -21.70 5.17
N PHE A 55 13.85 -20.37 5.15
CA PHE A 55 15.02 -19.49 5.08
C PHE A 55 15.57 -19.08 6.46
N LYS A 56 15.02 -19.59 7.57
CA LYS A 56 15.43 -19.18 8.94
C LYS A 56 16.93 -19.35 9.20
N GLU A 57 17.54 -20.40 8.68
CA GLU A 57 18.96 -20.69 8.87
C GLU A 57 19.83 -19.75 8.05
N TYR A 58 19.45 -19.48 6.80
CA TYR A 58 20.11 -18.47 5.98
C TYR A 58 20.00 -17.07 6.59
N LEU A 59 18.82 -16.71 7.11
CA LEU A 59 18.61 -15.43 7.79
C LEU A 59 19.48 -15.32 9.05
N LYS A 60 19.60 -16.40 9.85
CA LYS A 60 20.50 -16.42 11.01
C LYS A 60 21.97 -16.28 10.60
N THR A 61 22.42 -17.01 9.58
CA THR A 61 23.80 -16.93 9.09
C THR A 61 24.14 -15.55 8.54
N ILE A 62 23.22 -14.94 7.76
CA ILE A 62 23.37 -13.56 7.28
C ILE A 62 23.41 -12.58 8.45
N LEU A 63 22.53 -12.76 9.45
CA LEU A 63 22.46 -11.88 10.60
C LEU A 63 23.74 -11.95 11.44
N TYR A 64 24.26 -13.16 11.72
CA TYR A 64 25.54 -13.35 12.40
C TYR A 64 26.71 -12.77 11.60
N TRP A 65 26.71 -12.95 10.28
CA TRP A 65 27.74 -12.37 9.43
C TRP A 65 27.72 -10.84 9.46
N VAL A 66 26.53 -10.25 9.41
CA VAL A 66 26.31 -8.80 9.53
C VAL A 66 26.75 -8.28 10.90
N ASP A 67 26.43 -8.98 11.99
CA ASP A 67 26.82 -8.59 13.35
C ASP A 67 28.34 -8.64 13.58
N ALA A 68 29.04 -9.50 12.83
CA ALA A 68 30.50 -9.58 12.83
C ALA A 68 31.20 -8.52 11.96
N GLN A 69 30.47 -7.71 11.20
CA GLN A 69 31.06 -6.67 10.34
C GLN A 69 31.13 -5.31 11.03
N ASP A 70 32.05 -4.47 10.55
CA ASP A 70 32.11 -3.07 10.96
C ASP A 70 30.81 -2.33 10.59
N PRO A 71 30.30 -1.43 11.46
CA PRO A 71 29.09 -0.67 11.20
C PRO A 71 29.09 0.11 9.88
N TRP A 72 30.26 0.55 9.43
CA TRP A 72 30.45 1.23 8.15
C TRP A 72 30.20 0.32 6.94
N ILE A 73 30.62 -0.94 7.01
CA ILE A 73 30.39 -1.92 5.94
C ILE A 73 28.90 -2.20 5.82
N ILE A 74 28.21 -2.38 6.95
CA ILE A 74 26.76 -2.61 6.96
C ILE A 74 26.02 -1.39 6.40
N PHE A 75 26.43 -0.18 6.76
CA PHE A 75 25.87 1.05 6.21
C PHE A 75 26.04 1.14 4.68
N LEU A 76 27.23 0.85 4.15
CA LEU A 76 27.48 0.81 2.70
C LEU A 76 26.65 -0.26 2.00
N LEU A 77 26.50 -1.43 2.61
CA LEU A 77 25.65 -2.50 2.11
C LEU A 77 24.18 -2.06 2.02
N PHE A 78 23.66 -1.39 3.05
CA PHE A 78 22.31 -0.81 3.02
C PHE A 78 22.18 0.28 1.95
N MET A 79 23.19 1.13 1.79
CA MET A 79 23.22 2.14 0.73
C MET A 79 23.14 1.50 -0.66
N GLY A 80 23.89 0.42 -0.91
CA GLY A 80 23.82 -0.35 -2.16
C GLY A 80 22.46 -1.02 -2.37
N LEU A 81 21.88 -1.63 -1.34
CA LEU A 81 20.55 -2.26 -1.41
C LEU A 81 19.44 -1.24 -1.70
N PHE A 82 19.46 -0.09 -1.04
CA PHE A 82 18.51 0.99 -1.31
C PHE A 82 18.68 1.56 -2.72
N LEU A 83 19.90 1.63 -3.24
CA LEU A 83 20.16 1.99 -4.63
C LEU A 83 19.51 0.99 -5.60
N ILE A 84 19.73 -0.31 -5.41
CA ILE A 84 19.14 -1.36 -6.27
C ILE A 84 17.61 -1.28 -6.24
N VAL A 85 17.03 -1.18 -5.05
CA VAL A 85 15.57 -1.09 -4.85
C VAL A 85 14.98 0.22 -5.37
N SER A 86 15.78 1.25 -5.56
CA SER A 86 15.33 2.51 -6.16
C SER A 86 15.01 2.36 -7.65
N PHE A 87 15.54 1.33 -8.32
CA PHE A 87 15.19 1.02 -9.70
C PHE A 87 13.86 0.24 -9.79
N PRO A 88 13.09 0.42 -10.88
CA PRO A 88 11.76 -0.20 -11.04
C PRO A 88 11.76 -1.73 -11.07
N VAL A 89 12.92 -2.36 -11.24
CA VAL A 89 13.06 -3.82 -11.40
C VAL A 89 12.89 -4.55 -10.07
N THR A 90 13.07 -3.89 -8.93
CA THR A 90 13.23 -4.57 -7.64
C THR A 90 12.15 -4.19 -6.63
N ILE A 91 11.57 -5.20 -5.99
CA ILE A 91 10.66 -5.08 -4.86
C ILE A 91 11.46 -5.38 -3.58
N GLY A 92 11.35 -4.55 -2.55
CA GLY A 92 12.12 -4.76 -1.31
C GLY A 92 12.27 -3.55 -0.40
N TYR A 93 11.78 -2.38 -0.81
CA TYR A 93 11.94 -1.12 -0.06
C TYR A 93 11.42 -1.23 1.37
N LEU A 94 10.23 -1.77 1.55
CA LEU A 94 9.61 -1.96 2.86
C LEU A 94 10.44 -2.88 3.75
N VAL A 95 10.95 -3.97 3.19
CA VAL A 95 11.78 -4.95 3.91
C VAL A 95 13.05 -4.27 4.40
N LEU A 96 13.74 -3.49 3.57
CA LEU A 96 14.97 -2.78 3.96
C LEU A 96 14.73 -1.76 5.08
N ILE A 97 13.60 -1.03 5.07
CA ILE A 97 13.29 -0.08 6.15
C ILE A 97 13.09 -0.81 7.47
N ILE A 98 12.28 -1.87 7.47
CA ILE A 98 11.99 -2.67 8.68
C ILE A 98 13.28 -3.32 9.19
N THR A 99 14.08 -3.91 8.31
CA THR A 99 15.36 -4.54 8.67
C THR A 99 16.36 -3.52 9.22
N SER A 100 16.38 -2.30 8.69
CA SER A 100 17.24 -1.23 9.23
C SER A 100 16.83 -0.84 10.65
N GLY A 101 15.54 -0.74 10.93
CA GLY A 101 15.04 -0.52 12.29
C GLY A 101 15.32 -1.69 13.24
N TYR A 102 15.24 -2.93 12.75
CA TYR A 102 15.57 -4.13 13.52
C TYR A 102 17.06 -4.19 13.89
N LEU A 103 17.97 -3.88 12.95
CA LEU A 103 19.42 -3.96 13.16
C LEU A 103 19.98 -2.78 13.96
N PHE A 104 19.57 -1.56 13.64
CA PHE A 104 20.20 -0.34 14.15
C PHE A 104 19.35 0.41 15.19
N GLY A 105 18.12 -0.05 15.43
CA GLY A 105 17.15 0.66 16.27
C GLY A 105 16.59 1.90 15.60
N ILE A 106 15.84 2.70 16.38
CA ILE A 106 15.03 3.80 15.84
C ILE A 106 15.91 4.90 15.22
N VAL A 107 16.82 5.48 16.00
CA VAL A 107 17.56 6.68 15.59
C VAL A 107 18.56 6.36 14.48
N LYS A 108 19.45 5.38 14.69
CA LYS A 108 20.47 5.02 13.70
C LYS A 108 19.86 4.37 12.45
N GLY A 109 18.80 3.57 12.61
CA GLY A 109 18.04 3.00 11.50
C GLY A 109 17.39 4.08 10.65
N LEU A 110 16.71 5.05 11.27
CA LEU A 110 16.08 6.16 10.55
C LEU A 110 17.11 7.00 9.77
N VAL A 111 18.25 7.35 10.38
CA VAL A 111 19.33 8.07 9.70
C VAL A 111 19.88 7.26 8.52
N THR A 112 20.10 5.96 8.72
CA THR A 112 20.60 5.06 7.66
C THR A 112 19.63 5.00 6.49
N VAL A 113 18.34 4.83 6.76
CA VAL A 113 17.27 4.80 5.75
C VAL A 113 17.17 6.14 5.03
N LEU A 114 17.17 7.26 5.76
CA LEU A 114 17.07 8.59 5.15
C LEU A 114 18.23 8.84 4.19
N VAL A 115 19.47 8.62 4.62
CA VAL A 115 20.65 8.87 3.77
C VAL A 115 20.68 7.90 2.59
N SER A 116 20.49 6.60 2.84
CA SER A 116 20.57 5.56 1.81
C SER A 116 19.44 5.67 0.78
N ALA A 117 18.20 5.92 1.21
CA ALA A 117 17.07 6.05 0.32
C ALA A 117 17.16 7.32 -0.53
N ASN A 118 17.58 8.46 0.04
CA ASN A 118 17.76 9.68 -0.74
C ASN A 118 18.91 9.54 -1.75
N PHE A 119 20.01 8.91 -1.35
CA PHE A 119 21.11 8.59 -2.26
C PHE A 119 20.64 7.69 -3.41
N GLY A 120 19.94 6.59 -3.10
CA GLY A 120 19.39 5.67 -4.10
C GLY A 120 18.41 6.36 -5.05
N VAL A 121 17.50 7.19 -4.54
CA VAL A 121 16.58 7.98 -5.36
C VAL A 121 17.32 8.95 -6.27
N ALA A 122 18.35 9.64 -5.77
CA ALA A 122 19.13 10.55 -6.58
C ALA A 122 19.82 9.83 -7.73
N VAL A 123 20.57 8.76 -7.44
CA VAL A 123 21.27 7.98 -8.46
C VAL A 123 20.29 7.38 -9.47
N ALA A 124 19.19 6.78 -9.00
CA ALA A 124 18.16 6.22 -9.88
C ALA A 124 17.54 7.31 -10.76
N HIS A 125 17.18 8.47 -10.19
CA HIS A 125 16.59 9.58 -10.92
C HIS A 125 17.52 10.07 -12.05
N PHE A 126 18.80 10.32 -11.77
CA PHE A 126 19.76 10.74 -12.80
C PHE A 126 19.99 9.67 -13.86
N THR A 127 20.10 8.40 -13.45
CA THR A 127 20.32 7.27 -14.37
C THR A 127 19.12 7.08 -15.30
N LEU A 128 17.91 7.05 -14.75
CA LEU A 128 16.65 6.94 -15.51
C LEU A 128 16.43 8.15 -16.42
N LYS A 129 16.78 9.35 -15.95
CA LYS A 129 16.70 10.57 -16.76
C LYS A 129 17.68 10.55 -17.94
N ALA A 130 18.90 10.04 -17.75
CA ALA A 130 19.86 9.85 -18.84
C ALA A 130 19.39 8.78 -19.85
N LEU A 131 18.78 7.70 -19.36
CA LEU A 131 18.24 6.62 -20.20
C LEU A 131 16.89 6.94 -20.85
N ARG A 132 16.26 8.07 -20.51
CA ARG A 132 14.96 8.51 -21.05
C ARG A 132 14.90 8.44 -22.58
N ASN A 133 15.97 8.85 -23.26
CA ASN A 133 16.01 8.88 -24.73
C ASN A 133 16.10 7.48 -25.37
N TYR A 134 16.49 6.47 -24.59
CA TYR A 134 16.62 5.07 -25.03
C TYR A 134 15.44 4.20 -24.57
N LEU A 135 14.66 4.67 -23.60
CA LEU A 135 13.42 4.03 -23.16
C LEU A 135 12.33 4.24 -24.23
N PRO A 136 11.55 3.21 -24.60
CA PRO A 136 10.45 3.32 -25.57
C PRO A 136 9.23 4.04 -24.95
N LEU A 137 9.46 5.29 -24.52
CA LEU A 137 8.49 6.20 -23.93
C LEU A 137 7.49 6.73 -24.96
N ASP A 138 7.72 6.49 -26.25
CA ASP A 138 6.83 6.88 -27.34
C ASP A 138 5.40 6.37 -27.13
N ARG A 139 5.23 5.20 -26.50
CA ARG A 139 3.90 4.66 -26.19
C ARG A 139 3.21 5.39 -25.03
N LEU A 140 3.97 5.82 -24.04
CA LEU A 140 3.47 6.61 -22.90
C LEU A 140 3.17 8.05 -23.32
N LEU A 141 4.01 8.64 -24.16
CA LEU A 141 3.83 9.98 -24.70
C LEU A 141 2.68 10.06 -25.71
N LYS A 142 2.34 8.97 -26.41
CA LYS A 142 1.16 8.91 -27.30
C LYS A 142 -0.17 9.02 -26.57
N ASN A 143 -0.21 8.70 -25.28
CA ASN A 143 -1.42 8.85 -24.47
C ASN A 143 -1.53 10.29 -23.94
N GLU A 144 -2.49 11.05 -24.46
CA GLU A 144 -2.80 12.43 -24.07
C GLU A 144 -2.94 12.58 -22.54
N THR A 145 -3.57 11.61 -21.88
CA THR A 145 -3.77 11.64 -20.41
C THR A 145 -2.47 11.49 -19.64
N ALA A 146 -1.58 10.58 -20.08
CA ALA A 146 -0.27 10.40 -19.47
C ALA A 146 0.60 11.63 -19.69
N ARG A 147 0.57 12.23 -20.88
CA ARG A 147 1.30 13.47 -21.19
C ARG A 147 0.82 14.65 -20.35
N ALA A 148 -0.50 14.82 -20.20
CA ALA A 148 -1.08 15.84 -19.34
C ALA A 148 -0.67 15.65 -17.88
N LEU A 149 -0.69 14.40 -17.39
CA LEU A 149 -0.25 14.07 -16.04
C LEU A 149 1.23 14.40 -15.83
N LEU A 150 2.12 13.98 -16.73
CA LEU A 150 3.55 14.32 -16.67
C LEU A 150 3.74 15.84 -16.60
N LYS A 151 3.04 16.61 -17.44
CA LYS A 151 3.12 18.08 -17.49
C LYS A 151 2.63 18.75 -16.20
N VAL A 152 1.59 18.21 -15.55
CA VAL A 152 1.11 18.68 -14.25
C VAL A 152 2.14 18.42 -13.16
N ILE A 153 2.78 17.23 -13.17
CA ILE A 153 3.81 16.87 -12.20
C ILE A 153 5.04 17.79 -12.36
N SER A 154 5.43 18.19 -13.57
CA SER A 154 6.54 19.13 -13.82
C SER A 154 6.24 20.59 -13.49
N GLY A 155 4.99 20.93 -13.14
CA GLY A 155 4.54 22.31 -12.95
C GLY A 155 5.01 22.96 -11.65
N PRO A 156 4.57 24.22 -11.37
CA PRO A 156 4.96 24.97 -10.17
C PRO A 156 4.51 24.31 -8.84
N GLN A 157 3.62 23.32 -8.89
CA GLN A 157 3.17 22.54 -7.74
C GLN A 157 3.87 21.18 -7.61
N ALA A 158 4.96 20.94 -8.36
CA ALA A 158 5.73 19.70 -8.37
C ALA A 158 6.07 19.18 -6.96
N PHE A 159 6.48 20.07 -6.05
CA PHE A 159 6.77 19.71 -4.66
C PHE A 159 5.59 19.04 -3.96
N LYS A 160 4.39 19.64 -4.04
CA LYS A 160 3.19 19.11 -3.37
C LYS A 160 2.78 17.79 -4.01
N ILE A 161 2.82 17.71 -5.33
CA ILE A 161 2.43 16.50 -6.08
C ILE A 161 3.35 15.34 -5.71
N VAL A 162 4.67 15.55 -5.70
CA VAL A 162 5.64 14.52 -5.31
C VAL A 162 5.44 14.12 -3.85
N PHE A 163 5.26 15.07 -2.94
CA PHE A 163 5.01 14.79 -1.53
C PHE A 163 3.78 13.88 -1.34
N PHE A 164 2.62 14.24 -1.92
CA PHE A 164 1.41 13.43 -1.82
C PHE A 164 1.53 12.09 -2.52
N ALA A 165 2.18 12.03 -3.68
CA ALA A 165 2.40 10.79 -4.40
C ALA A 165 3.25 9.80 -3.58
N ARG A 166 4.21 10.26 -2.80
CA ARG A 166 5.01 9.39 -1.90
C ARG A 166 4.19 8.79 -0.75
N LEU A 167 3.05 9.38 -0.41
CA LEU A 167 2.10 8.83 0.56
C LEU A 167 1.17 7.76 -0.04
N THR A 168 1.14 7.64 -1.37
CA THR A 168 0.33 6.61 -2.05
C THR A 168 1.01 5.24 -1.98
N PRO A 169 0.24 4.14 -2.01
CA PRO A 169 0.78 2.77 -1.95
C PRO A 169 1.41 2.29 -3.27
N ILE A 170 1.91 3.20 -4.12
CA ILE A 170 2.57 2.84 -5.38
C ILE A 170 3.98 2.31 -5.07
N PRO A 171 4.43 1.21 -5.73
CA PRO A 171 5.78 0.68 -5.53
C PRO A 171 6.87 1.73 -5.73
N PHE A 172 7.84 1.75 -4.81
CA PHE A 172 8.87 2.78 -4.73
C PHE A 172 9.66 2.99 -6.04
N GLY A 173 10.13 1.91 -6.66
CA GLY A 173 10.87 1.97 -7.93
C GLY A 173 10.02 2.45 -9.12
N LEU A 174 8.72 2.16 -9.14
CA LEU A 174 7.80 2.67 -10.16
C LEU A 174 7.60 4.17 -10.01
N GLN A 175 7.38 4.66 -8.79
CA GLN A 175 7.29 6.10 -8.53
C GLN A 175 8.56 6.83 -8.98
N ASN A 176 9.75 6.28 -8.68
CA ASN A 176 11.02 6.85 -9.08
C ASN A 176 11.13 6.98 -10.61
N THR A 177 10.67 5.95 -11.34
CA THR A 177 10.65 5.95 -12.80
C THR A 177 9.71 7.02 -13.36
N ILE A 178 8.49 7.12 -12.82
CA ILE A 178 7.52 8.13 -13.24
C ILE A 178 8.14 9.53 -13.05
N PHE A 179 8.70 9.84 -11.88
CA PHE A 179 9.28 11.16 -11.63
C PHE A 179 10.53 11.45 -12.46
N ALA A 180 11.36 10.45 -12.75
CA ALA A 180 12.51 10.61 -13.65
C ALA A 180 12.09 10.95 -15.08
N VAL A 181 10.97 10.39 -15.54
CA VAL A 181 10.39 10.67 -16.86
C VAL A 181 9.67 12.02 -16.91
N SER A 182 9.00 12.42 -15.82
CA SER A 182 8.23 13.68 -15.70
C SER A 182 9.08 14.96 -15.71
N ASP A 183 10.39 14.90 -15.94
CA ASP A 183 11.30 16.06 -15.91
C ASP A 183 11.24 16.90 -14.62
N VAL A 184 10.85 16.28 -13.50
CA VAL A 184 10.74 16.93 -12.19
C VAL A 184 12.15 16.95 -11.58
N GLY A 185 12.94 17.94 -11.97
CA GLY A 185 14.32 18.10 -11.52
C GLY A 185 14.50 19.13 -10.41
N GLY A 186 15.56 18.95 -9.61
CA GLY A 186 16.09 19.99 -8.72
C GLY A 186 15.99 19.67 -7.23
N CYS A 187 16.51 20.60 -6.41
CA CYS A 187 16.53 20.46 -4.95
C CYS A 187 15.12 20.26 -4.36
N GLY A 188 14.10 20.91 -4.94
CA GLY A 188 12.71 20.78 -4.52
C GLY A 188 12.14 19.36 -4.65
N TYR A 189 12.54 18.60 -5.67
CA TYR A 189 12.13 17.20 -5.84
C TYR A 189 12.70 16.30 -4.74
N HIS A 190 13.99 16.44 -4.46
CA HIS A 190 14.67 15.65 -3.44
C HIS A 190 14.14 15.97 -2.04
N LEU A 191 13.90 17.26 -1.74
CA LEU A 191 13.27 17.68 -0.48
C LEU A 191 11.84 17.16 -0.35
N ALA A 192 11.02 17.26 -1.41
CA ALA A 192 9.66 16.72 -1.42
C ALA A 192 9.65 15.20 -1.18
N THR A 193 10.57 14.48 -1.81
CA THR A 193 10.70 13.03 -1.65
C THR A 193 11.16 12.67 -0.25
N MET A 194 12.17 13.36 0.28
CA MET A 194 12.67 13.14 1.64
C MET A 194 11.55 13.33 2.67
N LEU A 195 10.81 14.44 2.59
CA LEU A 195 9.73 14.74 3.51
C LEU A 195 8.51 13.82 3.31
N GLY A 196 8.18 13.47 2.07
CA GLY A 196 7.04 12.60 1.76
C GLY A 196 7.24 11.14 2.19
N LEU A 197 8.48 10.66 2.18
CA LEU A 197 8.82 9.30 2.63
C LEU A 197 9.00 9.19 4.14
N LEU A 198 9.35 10.30 4.81
CA LEU A 198 9.70 10.31 6.23
C LEU A 198 8.63 9.68 7.13
N PRO A 199 7.32 9.99 7.01
CA PRO A 199 6.30 9.38 7.88
C PRO A 199 6.27 7.85 7.76
N ALA A 200 6.29 7.34 6.52
CA ALA A 200 6.30 5.91 6.26
C ALA A 200 7.61 5.27 6.76
N GLN A 201 8.75 5.93 6.58
CA GLN A 201 10.03 5.44 7.07
C GLN A 201 10.07 5.36 8.60
N VAL A 202 9.61 6.40 9.31
CA VAL A 202 9.56 6.42 10.79
C VAL A 202 8.71 5.28 11.32
N ILE A 203 7.49 5.10 10.79
CA ILE A 203 6.59 4.03 11.25
C ILE A 203 7.21 2.65 11.05
N ASN A 204 7.82 2.40 9.88
CA ASN A 204 8.38 1.10 9.55
C ASN A 204 9.71 0.82 10.26
N VAL A 205 10.55 1.84 10.49
CA VAL A 205 11.76 1.72 11.32
C VAL A 205 11.36 1.41 12.76
N TYR A 206 10.36 2.11 13.30
CA TYR A 206 9.83 1.84 14.64
C TYR A 206 9.26 0.43 14.76
N LEU A 207 8.53 -0.04 13.75
CA LEU A 207 8.04 -1.41 13.70
C LEU A 207 9.22 -2.41 13.75
N GLY A 208 10.26 -2.17 12.95
CA GLY A 208 11.49 -2.97 12.95
C GLY A 208 12.20 -3.01 14.30
N SER A 209 12.38 -1.86 14.95
CA SER A 209 13.04 -1.80 16.26
C SER A 209 12.21 -2.47 17.35
N THR A 210 10.88 -2.37 17.27
CA THR A 210 9.97 -3.03 18.21
C THR A 210 10.05 -4.55 18.07
N LEU A 211 10.17 -5.07 16.84
CA LEU A 211 10.42 -6.49 16.59
C LEU A 211 11.74 -6.96 17.23
N ARG A 212 12.79 -6.13 17.20
CA ARG A 212 14.07 -6.44 17.86
C ARG A 212 13.92 -6.52 19.37
N SER A 213 13.32 -5.50 20.00
CA SER A 213 13.09 -5.51 21.45
C SER A 213 12.21 -6.67 21.90
N MET A 214 11.21 -7.06 21.11
CA MET A 214 10.39 -8.23 21.41
C MET A 214 11.18 -9.52 21.29
N HIS A 215 12.02 -9.67 20.25
CA HIS A 215 12.88 -10.83 20.09
C HIS A 215 13.86 -11.00 21.26
N ASP A 216 14.46 -9.91 21.72
CA ASP A 216 15.37 -9.91 22.87
C ASP A 216 14.63 -10.32 24.17
N VAL A 217 13.42 -9.79 24.40
CA VAL A 217 12.59 -10.17 25.56
C VAL A 217 12.11 -11.62 25.49
N LEU A 218 11.81 -12.14 24.29
CA LEU A 218 11.44 -13.56 24.09
C LEU A 218 12.61 -14.52 24.39
N HIS A 219 13.84 -14.09 24.13
CA HIS A 219 15.03 -14.89 24.44
C HIS A 219 15.28 -15.00 25.95
N GLU A 220 14.87 -14.01 26.73
CA GLU A 220 15.02 -14.01 28.19
C GLU A 220 13.80 -14.56 28.96
N SER A 221 12.60 -14.56 28.36
CA SER A 221 11.37 -14.98 29.05
C SER A 221 10.46 -15.88 28.19
N HIS A 222 10.62 -17.20 28.39
CA HIS A 222 10.09 -18.28 27.53
C HIS A 222 8.56 -18.41 27.40
N LEU A 223 7.74 -17.70 28.18
CA LEU A 223 6.26 -17.83 28.12
C LEU A 223 5.55 -16.49 27.86
N THR A 224 5.92 -15.44 28.59
CA THR A 224 5.25 -14.13 28.48
C THR A 224 5.52 -13.46 27.13
N GLY A 225 6.75 -13.57 26.62
CA GLY A 225 7.12 -12.99 25.31
C GLY A 225 6.35 -13.63 24.15
N TYR A 226 6.16 -14.95 24.15
CA TYR A 226 5.38 -15.64 23.12
C TYR A 226 3.90 -15.25 23.14
N VAL A 227 3.31 -15.08 24.33
CA VAL A 227 1.91 -14.65 24.47
C VAL A 227 1.72 -13.22 23.95
N VAL A 228 2.61 -12.30 24.31
CA VAL A 228 2.56 -10.91 23.82
C VAL A 228 2.76 -10.86 22.30
N PHE A 229 3.72 -11.63 21.75
CA PHE A 229 3.94 -11.72 20.31
C PHE A 229 2.72 -12.26 19.55
N ALA A 230 2.12 -13.35 20.04
CA ALA A 230 0.91 -13.92 19.46
C ALA A 230 -0.24 -12.90 19.50
N PHE A 231 -0.39 -12.18 20.61
CA PHE A 231 -1.40 -11.13 20.78
C PHE A 231 -1.18 -9.95 19.82
N GLN A 232 0.07 -9.55 19.59
CA GLN A 232 0.44 -8.45 18.70
C GLN A 232 0.18 -8.78 17.22
N ILE A 233 0.56 -9.99 16.80
CA ILE A 233 0.25 -10.51 15.46
C ILE A 233 -1.26 -10.60 15.27
N LEU A 234 -1.99 -11.07 16.30
CA LEU A 234 -3.45 -11.17 16.26
C LEU A 234 -4.11 -9.79 16.13
N ILE A 235 -3.67 -8.80 16.91
CA ILE A 235 -4.11 -7.40 16.79
C ILE A 235 -3.79 -6.84 15.40
N GLY A 236 -2.58 -7.08 14.88
CA GLY A 236 -2.17 -6.62 13.55
C GLY A 236 -3.03 -7.20 12.42
N ILE A 237 -3.33 -8.50 12.50
CA ILE A 237 -4.24 -9.19 11.57
C ILE A 237 -5.65 -8.61 11.68
N THR A 238 -6.17 -8.43 12.90
CA THR A 238 -7.52 -7.86 13.12
C THR A 238 -7.62 -6.43 12.58
N LEU A 239 -6.62 -5.58 12.83
CA LEU A 239 -6.59 -4.21 12.30
C LEU A 239 -6.50 -4.19 10.77
N MET A 240 -5.65 -5.02 10.18
CA MET A 240 -5.49 -5.06 8.72
C MET A 240 -6.78 -5.52 8.04
N VAL A 241 -7.42 -6.56 8.58
CA VAL A 241 -8.73 -7.00 8.13
C VAL A 241 -9.75 -5.86 8.26
N TRP A 242 -9.82 -5.19 9.41
CA TRP A 242 -10.74 -4.07 9.61
C TRP A 242 -10.54 -2.92 8.62
N VAL A 243 -9.28 -2.53 8.34
CA VAL A 243 -8.95 -1.46 7.36
C VAL A 243 -9.40 -1.85 5.96
N VAL A 244 -9.13 -3.08 5.52
CA VAL A 244 -9.52 -3.56 4.19
C VAL A 244 -11.05 -3.61 4.05
N GLN A 245 -11.74 -4.04 5.11
CA GLN A 245 -13.21 -4.05 5.15
C GLN A 245 -13.79 -2.65 5.08
N LYS A 246 -13.20 -1.70 5.83
CA LYS A 246 -13.61 -0.30 5.82
C LYS A 246 -13.41 0.33 4.44
N ALA A 247 -12.25 0.13 3.82
CA ALA A 247 -11.96 0.62 2.48
C ALA A 247 -12.94 0.06 1.42
N ARG A 248 -13.26 -1.24 1.47
CA ARG A 248 -14.23 -1.87 0.56
C ARG A 248 -15.66 -1.35 0.75
N LYS A 249 -16.04 -1.05 1.99
CA LYS A 249 -17.36 -0.47 2.30
C LYS A 249 -17.49 0.92 1.68
N GLU A 250 -16.49 1.79 1.89
CA GLU A 250 -16.50 3.15 1.30
C GLU A 250 -16.50 3.10 -0.23
N LEU A 251 -15.76 2.16 -0.83
CA LEU A 251 -15.77 1.97 -2.29
C LEU A 251 -17.15 1.55 -2.82
N THR A 252 -17.83 0.63 -2.15
CA THR A 252 -19.18 0.18 -2.54
C THR A 252 -20.20 1.31 -2.44
N ILE A 253 -20.10 2.14 -1.39
CA ILE A 253 -20.97 3.31 -1.21
C ILE A 253 -20.74 4.31 -2.35
N ALA A 254 -19.49 4.58 -2.72
CA ALA A 254 -19.17 5.49 -3.81
C ALA A 254 -19.70 4.99 -5.17
N ILE A 255 -19.62 3.68 -5.43
CA ILE A 255 -20.15 3.08 -6.66
C ILE A 255 -21.68 3.18 -6.71
N MET A 256 -22.38 2.85 -5.60
CA MET A 256 -23.84 2.96 -5.54
C MET A 256 -24.34 4.41 -5.68
N ALA A 257 -23.63 5.38 -5.10
CA ALA A 257 -23.95 6.80 -5.26
C ALA A 257 -23.81 7.27 -6.72
N ALA A 258 -22.80 6.75 -7.44
CA ALA A 258 -22.61 7.05 -8.86
C ALA A 258 -23.69 6.40 -9.76
N GLU A 259 -24.12 5.18 -9.45
CA GLU A 259 -25.19 4.49 -10.18
C GLU A 259 -26.55 5.18 -10.00
N LEU A 260 -26.91 5.57 -8.77
CA LEU A 260 -28.14 6.34 -8.50
C LEU A 260 -28.14 7.72 -9.20
N GLY A 261 -26.99 8.39 -9.24
CA GLY A 261 -26.84 9.65 -9.98
C GLY A 261 -27.04 9.49 -11.49
N ARG A 262 -26.65 8.34 -12.05
CA ARG A 262 -26.82 8.05 -13.48
C ARG A 262 -28.27 7.73 -13.84
N GLU A 263 -28.99 6.99 -13.00
CA GLU A 263 -30.40 6.66 -13.21
C GLU A 263 -31.32 7.87 -13.12
N THR A 264 -31.08 8.77 -12.15
CA THR A 264 -31.83 10.04 -11.98
C THR A 264 -31.66 10.98 -13.17
N ILE A 265 -30.45 11.07 -13.74
CA ILE A 265 -30.21 11.84 -14.98
C ILE A 265 -30.98 11.20 -16.15
N SER A 266 -30.92 9.88 -16.32
CA SER A 266 -31.61 9.20 -17.43
C SER A 266 -33.14 9.35 -17.42
N THR A 267 -33.76 9.37 -16.23
CA THR A 267 -35.20 9.56 -16.06
C THR A 267 -35.65 11.02 -16.23
N SER A 268 -34.78 11.99 -15.90
CA SER A 268 -35.02 13.41 -16.19
C SER A 268 -34.96 13.71 -17.70
N THR A 269 -34.03 13.09 -18.42
CA THR A 269 -33.91 13.27 -19.88
C THR A 269 -35.09 12.63 -20.63
N SER A 270 -35.58 11.46 -20.20
CA SER A 270 -36.73 10.82 -20.84
C SER A 270 -38.05 11.57 -20.62
N SER A 271 -38.22 12.23 -19.47
CA SER A 271 -39.43 13.03 -19.17
C SER A 271 -39.44 14.41 -19.83
N SER A 272 -38.27 14.94 -20.23
CA SER A 272 -38.17 16.18 -21.01
C SER A 272 -38.36 16.00 -22.53
N ILE A 273 -38.37 14.75 -23.02
CA ILE A 273 -38.50 14.42 -24.46
C ILE A 273 -39.92 13.92 -24.80
N SER A 274 -40.75 13.63 -23.80
CA SER A 274 -42.18 13.33 -23.92
C SER A 274 -43.03 14.56 -23.65
#